data_AF-A0A913XAZ1-F1
#
_entry.id   AF-A0A913XAZ1-F1
#
_cell.length_a   1.000
_cell.length_b   1.000
_cell.length_c   1.000
_cell.angle_alpha   90.00
_cell.angle_beta   90.00
_cell.angle_gamma   90.00
#
_symmetry.space_group_name_H-M   'P 1'
#
loop_
_entity.id
_entity.type
_entity.pdbx_description
1 polymer ?
#
loop_
_entity_poly.entity_id
_entity_poly.type
_entity_poly.pdbx_seq_one_letter_code
_entity_poly.pdbx_strand_id
1 'polypeptide(L)'
;MGHCFVKLNKLDKARLAFERALELEPRCTGAMIGLAILELNAKKPDSIKLGVQLLSNAYTIDSSNPMVLNHLANHFFFKKDYSKVQHLALHAFHGTEVEAMQAESCYQLARAFHVQVD
;
A
#
# COMPACT_ATOMS: atom_id res chain seq x y z
N MET A 1 11.17 13.71 4.50
CA MET A 1 10.64 14.18 5.80
C MET A 1 9.47 13.33 6.32
N GLY A 2 8.41 13.09 5.54
CA GLY A 2 7.26 12.28 5.99
C GLY A 2 7.64 10.89 6.52
N HIS A 3 8.39 10.08 5.75
CA HIS A 3 8.87 8.77 6.20
C HIS A 3 9.75 8.81 7.46
N CYS A 4 10.53 9.88 7.64
CA CYS A 4 11.35 10.06 8.84
C CYS A 4 10.48 10.28 10.08
N PHE A 5 9.40 11.07 9.96
CA PHE A 5 8.45 11.26 11.06
C PHE A 5 7.70 9.98 11.42
N VAL A 6 7.38 9.13 10.45
CA VAL A 6 6.82 7.80 10.71
C VAL A 6 7.80 6.96 11.54
N LYS A 7 9.08 6.90 11.13
CA LYS A 7 10.12 6.18 11.89
C LYS A 7 10.37 6.75 13.29
N LEU A 8 10.13 8.05 13.49
CA LEU A 8 10.22 8.73 14.78
C LEU A 8 8.92 8.65 15.60
N ASN A 9 7.94 7.86 15.17
CA ASN A 9 6.62 7.71 15.80
C ASN A 9 5.82 9.02 15.94
N LYS A 10 6.11 10.03 15.12
CA LYS A 10 5.43 11.33 15.08
C LYS A 10 4.37 11.33 13.97
N LEU A 11 3.34 10.51 14.14
CA LEU A 11 2.34 10.23 13.10
C LEU A 11 1.57 11.49 12.65
N ASP A 12 1.21 12.38 13.58
CA ASP A 12 0.50 13.63 13.23
C ASP A 12 1.36 14.55 12.36
N LYS A 13 2.66 14.64 12.64
CA LYS A 13 3.60 15.42 11.82
C LYS A 13 3.87 14.76 10.47
N ALA A 14 3.88 13.43 10.42
CA ALA A 14 4.00 12.69 9.16
C ALA A 14 2.79 12.98 8.26
N ARG A 15 1.57 12.94 8.82
CA ARG A 15 0.33 13.28 8.11
C ARG A 15 0.39 14.69 7.52
N LEU A 16 0.66 15.70 8.34
CA LEU A 16 0.77 17.09 7.87
C LEU A 16 1.82 17.26 6.77
N ALA A 17 2.94 16.54 6.86
CA ALA A 17 3.99 16.59 5.84
C ALA A 17 3.53 15.96 4.50
N PHE A 18 2.77 14.86 4.55
CA PHE A 18 2.23 14.23 3.34
C PHE A 18 1.07 15.04 2.75
N GLU A 19 0.18 15.58 3.57
CA GLU A 19 -0.89 16.49 3.14
C GLU A 19 -0.31 17.72 2.45
N ARG A 20 0.71 18.35 3.06
CA ARG A 20 1.39 19.49 2.44
C ARG A 20 2.07 19.13 1.11
N ALA A 21 2.61 17.92 0.99
CA ALA A 21 3.19 17.45 -0.26
C ALA A 21 2.11 17.29 -1.36
N LEU A 22 0.90 16.83 -1.00
CA LEU A 22 -0.23 16.71 -1.92
C LEU A 22 -0.85 18.05 -2.30
N GLU A 23 -0.84 19.03 -1.40
CA GLU A 23 -1.26 20.41 -1.72
C GLU A 23 -0.35 21.05 -2.77
N LEU A 24 0.95 20.79 -2.69
CA LEU A 24 1.93 21.30 -3.64
C LEU A 24 1.93 20.50 -4.95
N GLU A 25 1.85 19.18 -4.85
CA GLU A 25 1.82 18.26 -5.97
C GLU A 25 0.72 17.20 -5.80
N PRO A 26 -0.49 17.45 -6.33
CA PRO A 26 -1.63 16.54 -6.17
C PRO A 26 -1.44 15.15 -6.80
N ARG A 27 -0.44 14.99 -7.67
CA ARG A 27 -0.11 13.72 -8.35
C ARG A 27 1.08 12.99 -7.73
N CYS A 28 1.54 13.43 -6.55
CA CYS A 28 2.68 12.82 -5.88
C CYS A 28 2.31 11.43 -5.31
N THR A 29 2.56 10.37 -6.09
CA THR A 29 2.25 8.98 -5.70
C THR A 29 2.87 8.61 -4.35
N GLY A 30 4.10 9.03 -4.08
CA GLY A 30 4.80 8.73 -2.81
C GLY A 30 4.11 9.34 -1.59
N ALA A 31 3.59 10.58 -1.70
CA ALA A 31 2.85 11.22 -0.62
C ALA A 31 1.48 10.56 -0.41
N MET A 32 0.80 10.18 -1.49
CA MET A 32 -0.48 9.44 -1.43
C MET A 32 -0.31 8.10 -0.73
N ILE A 33 0.73 7.33 -1.10
CA ILE A 33 1.03 6.04 -0.47
C ILE A 33 1.39 6.23 1.01
N GLY A 34 2.22 7.23 1.34
CA GLY A 34 2.59 7.54 2.72
C GLY A 34 1.37 7.84 3.59
N LEU A 35 0.41 8.63 3.09
CA LEU A 35 -0.84 8.92 3.78
C LEU A 35 -1.74 7.68 3.87
N ALA A 36 -1.83 6.90 2.79
CA ALA A 36 -2.61 5.66 2.79
C ALA A 36 -2.13 4.66 3.83
N ILE A 37 -0.82 4.47 3.97
CA ILE A 37 -0.22 3.57 4.96
C ILE A 37 -0.53 4.05 6.38
N LEU A 38 -0.48 5.37 6.63
CA LEU A 38 -0.86 5.94 7.92
C LEU A 38 -2.33 5.63 8.27
N GLU A 39 -3.23 5.79 7.30
CA GLU A 39 -4.66 5.47 7.48
C GLU A 39 -4.89 3.97 7.70
N LEU A 40 -4.23 3.11 6.93
CA LEU A 40 -4.33 1.65 7.10
C LEU A 40 -3.81 1.20 8.47
N ASN A 41 -2.73 1.81 8.96
CA ASN A 41 -2.16 1.53 10.28
C ASN A 41 -3.05 2.01 11.44
N ALA A 42 -3.92 3.00 11.21
CA ALA A 42 -4.87 3.45 12.23
C ALA A 42 -5.93 2.39 12.56
N LYS A 43 -6.10 1.35 11.72
CA LYS A 43 -7.02 0.20 11.89
C LYS A 43 -8.49 0.58 12.16
N LYS A 44 -8.89 1.82 11.88
CA LYS A 44 -10.28 2.26 11.94
C LYS A 44 -10.98 1.92 10.62
N PRO A 45 -12.23 1.46 10.62
CA PRO A 45 -12.93 1.08 9.39
C PRO A 45 -13.04 2.23 8.38
N ASP A 46 -13.23 3.48 8.84
CA ASP A 46 -13.28 4.65 7.97
C ASP A 46 -11.90 5.02 7.41
N SER A 47 -10.86 4.94 8.24
CA SER A 47 -9.46 5.12 7.80
C SER A 47 -9.05 4.08 6.77
N ILE A 48 -9.45 2.81 6.93
CA ILE A 48 -9.13 1.76 5.95
C ILE A 48 -9.74 2.10 4.58
N LYS A 49 -11.00 2.56 4.53
CA LYS A 49 -11.63 2.98 3.27
C LYS A 49 -10.86 4.12 2.61
N LEU A 50 -10.49 5.14 3.39
CA LEU A 50 -9.71 6.26 2.90
C LEU A 50 -8.33 5.83 2.38
N GLY A 51 -7.62 4.98 3.13
CA GLY A 51 -6.32 4.44 2.73
C GLY A 51 -6.40 3.64 1.43
N VAL A 52 -7.42 2.80 1.27
CA VAL A 52 -7.65 2.06 0.02
C VAL A 52 -7.98 3.01 -1.13
N GLN A 53 -8.79 4.04 -0.91
CA GLN A 53 -9.11 5.03 -1.94
C GLN A 53 -7.86 5.80 -2.41
N LEU A 54 -6.99 6.18 -1.47
CA LEU A 54 -5.70 6.80 -1.77
C LEU A 54 -4.79 5.86 -2.57
N LEU A 55 -4.73 4.57 -2.22
CA LEU A 55 -4.00 3.56 -2.99
C LEU A 55 -4.58 3.34 -4.38
N SER A 56 -5.91 3.32 -4.53
CA SER A 56 -6.56 3.21 -5.83
C SER A 56 -6.24 4.41 -6.72
N ASN A 57 -6.24 5.62 -6.16
CA ASN A 57 -5.83 6.81 -6.91
C ASN A 57 -4.33 6.78 -7.23
N ALA A 58 -3.49 6.28 -6.33
CA ALA A 58 -2.06 6.10 -6.61
C ALA A 58 -1.84 5.09 -7.75
N TYR A 59 -2.64 4.02 -7.80
CA TYR A 59 -2.61 3.01 -8.84
C TYR A 59 -3.04 3.54 -10.21
N THR A 60 -3.99 4.49 -10.29
CA THR A 60 -4.37 5.09 -11.58
C THR A 60 -3.30 6.01 -12.14
N ILE A 61 -2.44 6.56 -11.28
CA ILE A 61 -1.29 7.39 -11.69
C ILE A 61 -0.10 6.51 -12.05
N ASP A 62 0.23 5.53 -11.19
CA ASP A 62 1.35 4.61 -11.37
C ASP A 62 0.89 3.17 -11.05
N SER A 63 0.49 2.46 -12.10
CA SER A 63 0.01 1.08 -12.01
C SER A 63 1.13 0.03 -11.89
N SER A 64 2.38 0.44 -12.08
CA SER A 64 3.55 -0.43 -11.97
C SER A 64 4.20 -0.37 -10.59
N ASN A 65 3.68 0.46 -9.68
CA ASN A 65 4.29 0.67 -8.38
C ASN A 65 4.16 -0.58 -7.47
N PRO A 66 5.26 -1.28 -7.13
CA PRO A 66 5.20 -2.51 -6.36
C PRO A 66 4.62 -2.28 -4.95
N MET A 67 4.82 -1.10 -4.36
CA MET A 67 4.31 -0.76 -3.03
C MET A 67 2.78 -0.65 -3.03
N VAL A 68 2.22 0.00 -4.05
CA VAL A 68 0.76 0.11 -4.22
C VAL A 68 0.14 -1.26 -4.46
N LEU A 69 0.74 -2.04 -5.37
CA LEU A 69 0.29 -3.38 -5.72
C LEU A 69 0.27 -4.31 -4.50
N ASN A 70 1.33 -4.31 -3.69
CA ASN A 70 1.41 -5.12 -2.46
C ASN A 70 0.37 -4.72 -1.41
N HIS A 71 0.16 -3.42 -1.20
CA HIS A 71 -0.89 -2.96 -0.26
C HIS A 71 -2.30 -3.27 -0.75
N LEU A 72 -2.57 -3.15 -2.06
CA LEU A 72 -3.85 -3.56 -2.65
C LEU A 72 -4.05 -5.08 -2.57
N ALA A 73 -3.01 -5.88 -2.79
CA ALA A 73 -3.05 -7.33 -2.63
C ALA A 73 -3.45 -7.70 -1.18
N ASN A 74 -2.85 -7.06 -0.17
CA ASN A 74 -3.23 -7.28 1.23
C ASN A 74 -4.69 -6.89 1.50
N HIS A 75 -5.20 -5.81 0.90
CA HIS A 75 -6.62 -5.44 1.01
C HIS A 75 -7.55 -6.50 0.39
N PHE A 76 -7.25 -6.97 -0.82
CA PHE A 76 -8.05 -8.01 -1.49
C PHE A 76 -7.98 -9.36 -0.76
N PHE A 77 -6.88 -9.64 -0.05
CA PHE A 77 -6.78 -10.82 0.81
C PHE A 77 -7.85 -10.80 1.91
N PHE A 78 -8.03 -9.69 2.62
CA PHE A 78 -9.09 -9.58 3.63
C PHE A 78 -10.50 -9.60 3.03
N LYS A 79 -10.64 -9.17 1.77
CA LYS A 79 -11.89 -9.29 1.01
C LYS A 79 -12.15 -10.71 0.48
N LYS A 80 -11.22 -11.65 0.69
CA LYS A 80 -11.24 -13.03 0.17
C LYS A 80 -11.20 -13.14 -1.36
N ASP A 81 -10.76 -12.10 -2.05
CA ASP A 81 -10.60 -12.08 -3.51
C ASP A 81 -9.18 -12.54 -3.89
N TYR A 82 -8.90 -13.82 -3.66
CA TYR A 82 -7.54 -14.38 -3.74
C TYR A 82 -6.96 -14.38 -5.16
N SER A 83 -7.81 -14.42 -6.19
CA SER A 83 -7.37 -14.33 -7.59
C SER A 83 -6.67 -13.00 -7.86
N LYS A 84 -7.25 -11.89 -7.37
CA LYS A 84 -6.60 -10.57 -7.46
C LYS A 84 -5.35 -10.45 -6.60
N VAL A 85 -5.32 -11.08 -5.42
CA VAL A 85 -4.10 -11.11 -4.59
C VAL A 85 -2.95 -11.71 -5.38
N GLN A 86 -3.17 -12.88 -6.00
CA GLN A 86 -2.14 -13.55 -6.80
C GLN A 86 -1.70 -12.69 -7.97
N HIS A 87 -2.64 -12.11 -8.72
CA HIS A 87 -2.33 -11.28 -9.87
C HIS A 87 -1.51 -10.03 -9.49
N LEU A 88 -1.95 -9.29 -8.47
CA LEU A 88 -1.28 -8.05 -8.03
C LEU A 88 0.08 -8.32 -7.40
N ALA A 89 0.20 -9.36 -6.56
CA ALA A 89 1.47 -9.70 -5.91
C ALA A 89 2.49 -10.24 -6.92
N LEU A 90 2.08 -11.05 -7.90
CA LEU A 90 2.97 -11.50 -8.97
C LEU A 90 3.46 -10.33 -9.82
N HIS A 91 2.56 -9.39 -10.15
CA HIS A 91 2.93 -8.17 -10.87
C HIS A 91 3.92 -7.31 -10.07
N ALA A 92 3.68 -7.14 -8.76
CA ALA A 92 4.60 -6.43 -7.87
C ALA A 92 5.98 -7.09 -7.78
N PHE A 93 6.01 -8.43 -7.74
CA PHE A 93 7.24 -9.21 -7.67
C PHE A 93 8.12 -9.04 -8.91
N HIS A 94 7.53 -9.12 -10.11
CA HIS A 94 8.27 -8.94 -11.36
C HIS A 94 8.58 -7.46 -11.67
N GLY A 95 7.79 -6.53 -11.13
CA GLY A 95 7.97 -5.09 -11.35
C GLY A 95 9.05 -4.44 -10.48
N THR A 96 9.75 -5.19 -9.62
CA THR A 96 10.76 -4.63 -8.72
C THR A 96 11.94 -5.56 -8.53
N GLU A 97 13.13 -4.98 -8.43
CA GLU A 97 14.38 -5.68 -8.06
C GLU A 97 14.71 -5.50 -6.56
N VAL A 98 13.88 -4.75 -5.82
CA VAL A 98 14.08 -4.51 -4.39
C VAL A 98 13.65 -5.73 -3.61
N GLU A 99 14.62 -6.42 -2.98
CA GLU A 99 14.39 -7.67 -2.23
C GLU A 99 13.28 -7.54 -1.18
N ALA A 100 13.21 -6.40 -0.47
CA ALA A 100 12.17 -6.17 0.53
C ALA A 100 10.75 -6.18 -0.06
N MET A 101 10.57 -5.62 -1.27
CA MET A 101 9.28 -5.61 -1.96
C MET A 101 8.96 -6.99 -2.53
N GLN A 102 9.95 -7.70 -3.06
CA GLN A 102 9.80 -9.08 -3.51
C GLN A 102 9.40 -10.01 -2.36
N ALA A 103 10.02 -9.87 -1.19
CA ALA A 103 9.68 -10.64 0.00
C ALA A 103 8.22 -10.39 0.46
N GLU A 104 7.77 -9.14 0.46
CA GLU A 104 6.38 -8.78 0.74
C GLU A 104 5.41 -9.43 -0.28
N SER A 105 5.74 -9.38 -1.57
CA SER A 105 4.94 -10.01 -2.63
C SER A 105 4.85 -11.54 -2.43
N CYS A 106 5.97 -12.20 -2.17
CA CYS A 106 6.02 -13.63 -1.89
C CYS A 106 5.20 -13.99 -0.64
N TYR A 107 5.26 -13.15 0.40
CA TYR A 107 4.46 -13.33 1.61
C TYR A 107 2.95 -13.29 1.31
N GLN A 108 2.49 -12.33 0.50
CA GLN A 108 1.08 -12.26 0.10
C GLN A 108 0.66 -13.48 -0.74
N LEU A 109 1.50 -13.93 -1.67
CA LEU A 109 1.27 -15.13 -2.48
C LEU A 109 1.16 -16.39 -1.61
N ALA A 110 2.12 -16.60 -0.70
CA ALA A 110 2.15 -17.75 0.19
C ALA A 110 0.87 -17.83 1.05
N ARG A 111 0.44 -16.69 1.61
CA ARG A 111 -0.81 -16.62 2.38
C ARG A 111 -2.04 -16.92 1.53
N ALA A 112 -2.10 -16.40 0.30
CA ALA A 112 -3.21 -16.65 -0.60
C ALA A 112 -3.32 -18.15 -0.96
N PHE A 113 -2.20 -18.82 -1.22
CA PHE A 113 -2.19 -20.26 -1.47
C PHE A 113 -2.53 -21.08 -0.23
N HIS A 114 -1.98 -20.72 0.93
CA HIS A 114 -2.24 -21.45 2.17
C HIS A 114 -3.73 -21.52 2.51
N VAL A 115 -4.44 -20.39 2.42
CA VAL A 115 -5.89 -20.31 2.72
C VAL A 115 -6.77 -20.99 1.66
N GLN A 116 -6.25 -21.28 0.47
CA GLN A 116 -6.99 -22.00 -0.58
C GLN A 116 -6.89 -23.53 -0.48
N VAL A 117 -5.92 -24.03 0.29
CA VAL A 117 -5.66 -25.48 0.44
C VAL A 117 -6.42 -26.06 1.64
N ASP A 118 -6.84 -25.22 2.59
CA ASP A 118 -7.79 -25.55 3.68
C ASP A 118 -9.26 -25.33 3.26
#